data_AF-A0A2G9UB70-F1
#
_entry.id   AF-A0A2G9UB70-F1
#
_cell.length_a   1.000
_cell.length_b   1.000
_cell.length_c   1.000
_cell.angle_alpha   90.00
_cell.angle_beta   90.00
_cell.angle_gamma   90.00
#
_symmetry.space_group_name_H-M   'P 1'
#
loop_
_entity.id
_entity.type
_entity.pdbx_description
1 polymer ?
#
loop_
_entity_poly.entity_id
_entity_poly.type
_entity_poly.pdbx_seq_one_letter_code
_entity_poly.pdbx_strand_id
1 'polypeptide(L)'
;MVECAFKSSVCLTPVFIQTFAKLHGPVENVRRLVLLHPEDDPLIFTEMMTLDHDHGGDGKSMWKQSGRWIKYEQDVEGAFTRFSKPYITLLHMQGMMQAKNCLKKGVVLLDVLETGFEDIARAVVKEWGQRGLVNSVVADIVLQTILSPKHHLGAVPGENYFGKTGGHVRLVRGENGAAMYAENENEEEGDDQDLLHHPQPLRDVIKANRRIMKKLPSNTEGAAILTGCVACLDRPLSAFVRLRVAQKLYPILPDLPVPIRFIFLLLSPTENYHNERDSIARTMGAFIADEVGLFRLVFVC
;
A
#
# COMPACT_ATOMS: atom_id res chain seq x y z
N MET A 1 -43.14 -11.08 4.79
CA MET A 1 -42.04 -11.95 5.26
C MET A 1 -41.45 -12.61 4.03
N VAL A 2 -40.39 -12.00 3.51
CA VAL A 2 -39.63 -12.48 2.35
C VAL A 2 -38.28 -12.91 2.91
N GLU A 3 -38.03 -14.21 2.97
CA GLU A 3 -36.76 -14.79 3.41
C GLU A 3 -35.78 -14.83 2.23
N CYS A 4 -34.71 -14.05 2.33
CA CYS A 4 -33.57 -14.08 1.41
C CYS A 4 -32.47 -14.95 2.06
N ALA A 5 -32.27 -16.16 1.54
CA ALA A 5 -31.26 -17.09 2.03
C ALA A 5 -29.97 -16.97 1.22
N PHE A 6 -28.97 -16.26 1.75
CA PHE A 6 -27.58 -16.37 1.33
C PHE A 6 -26.96 -17.60 2.00
N LYS A 7 -26.63 -18.63 1.22
CA LYS A 7 -25.74 -19.73 1.62
C LYS A 7 -24.62 -19.84 0.60
N SER A 8 -23.48 -19.18 0.85
CA SER A 8 -22.21 -19.58 0.25
C SER A 8 -21.55 -20.59 1.21
N SER A 9 -21.99 -21.84 1.12
CA SER A 9 -21.26 -22.97 1.69
C SER A 9 -20.18 -23.35 0.67
N VAL A 10 -18.92 -23.29 1.07
CA VAL A 10 -17.79 -23.86 0.32
C VAL A 10 -18.01 -25.37 0.26
N CYS A 11 -18.75 -25.83 -0.75
CA CYS A 11 -18.91 -27.24 -1.04
C CYS A 11 -17.78 -27.65 -1.99
N LEU A 12 -16.64 -28.03 -1.43
CA LEU A 12 -15.67 -28.86 -2.12
C LEU A 12 -16.38 -30.16 -2.51
N THR A 13 -16.60 -30.38 -3.80
CA THR A 13 -17.26 -31.59 -4.30
C THR A 13 -16.35 -32.81 -4.13
N PRO A 14 -16.86 -34.04 -4.03
CA PRO A 14 -16.04 -35.23 -3.79
C PRO A 14 -15.03 -35.54 -4.91
N VAL A 15 -15.24 -34.98 -6.12
CA VAL A 15 -14.30 -35.06 -7.25
C VAL A 15 -13.05 -34.18 -7.01
N PHE A 16 -13.17 -33.13 -6.19
CA PHE A 16 -12.09 -32.19 -5.87
C PHE A 16 -11.00 -32.82 -4.99
N ILE A 17 -11.29 -33.90 -4.24
CA ILE A 17 -10.33 -34.52 -3.31
C ILE A 17 -9.39 -35.50 -4.03
N GLN A 18 -9.80 -36.11 -5.16
CA GLN A 18 -9.02 -37.16 -5.81
C GLN A 18 -7.85 -36.64 -6.66
N THR A 19 -7.82 -35.36 -7.03
CA THR A 19 -6.67 -34.77 -7.75
C THR A 19 -5.58 -34.22 -6.84
N PHE A 20 -5.84 -34.14 -5.52
CA PHE A 20 -4.87 -33.68 -4.49
C PHE A 20 -3.90 -34.77 -4.02
N ALA A 21 -3.97 -35.98 -4.58
CA ALA A 21 -3.17 -37.12 -4.13
C ALA A 21 -1.65 -37.04 -4.46
N LYS A 22 -1.18 -35.97 -5.09
CA LYS A 22 0.26 -35.67 -5.23
C LYS A 22 0.57 -34.33 -4.57
N LEU A 23 0.98 -34.37 -3.30
CA LEU A 23 1.66 -33.23 -2.67
C LEU A 23 2.94 -32.95 -3.46
N HIS A 24 2.93 -31.88 -4.26
CA HIS A 24 4.16 -31.24 -4.69
C HIS A 24 4.66 -30.31 -3.56
N GLY A 25 5.87 -29.76 -3.71
CA GLY A 25 6.42 -28.82 -2.73
C GLY A 25 5.49 -27.60 -2.52
N PRO A 26 5.55 -26.92 -1.35
CA PRO A 26 4.65 -25.81 -1.02
C PRO A 26 4.56 -24.71 -2.09
N VAL A 27 5.68 -24.42 -2.76
CA VAL A 27 5.78 -23.44 -3.85
C VAL A 27 4.93 -23.83 -5.06
N GLU A 28 4.92 -25.11 -5.41
CA GLU A 28 4.16 -25.62 -6.56
C GLU A 28 2.66 -25.68 -6.27
N ASN A 29 2.29 -25.95 -5.01
CA ASN A 29 0.89 -25.95 -4.60
C ASN A 29 0.30 -24.53 -4.62
N VAL A 30 1.06 -23.55 -4.12
CA VAL A 30 0.71 -22.12 -4.24
C VAL A 30 0.61 -21.74 -5.71
N ARG A 31 1.63 -22.05 -6.53
CA ARG A 31 1.63 -21.73 -7.96
C ARG A 31 0.45 -22.34 -8.71
N ARG A 32 0.02 -23.54 -8.37
CA ARG A 32 -1.19 -24.15 -8.95
C ARG A 32 -2.46 -23.44 -8.54
N LEU A 33 -2.61 -23.12 -7.26
CA LEU A 33 -3.78 -22.37 -6.77
C LEU A 33 -3.88 -21.01 -7.46
N VAL A 34 -2.74 -20.37 -7.70
CA VAL A 34 -2.59 -19.13 -8.48
C VAL A 34 -3.07 -19.27 -9.93
N LEU A 35 -2.63 -20.32 -10.64
CA LEU A 35 -2.99 -20.51 -12.05
C LEU A 35 -4.48 -20.88 -12.26
N LEU A 36 -5.20 -21.23 -11.20
CA LEU A 36 -6.63 -21.55 -11.26
C LEU A 36 -7.52 -20.30 -11.20
N HIS A 37 -6.99 -19.13 -10.80
CA HIS A 37 -7.74 -17.88 -10.62
C HIS A 37 -7.07 -16.65 -11.28
N PRO A 38 -6.81 -16.68 -12.59
CA PRO A 38 -6.09 -15.59 -13.29
C PRO A 38 -6.87 -14.27 -13.35
N GLU A 39 -8.20 -14.29 -13.24
CA GLU A 39 -9.05 -13.10 -13.27
C GLU A 39 -9.05 -12.33 -11.93
N ASP A 40 -8.48 -12.91 -10.87
CA ASP A 40 -8.43 -12.36 -9.50
C ASP A 40 -7.08 -11.68 -9.16
N ASP A 41 -6.27 -11.32 -10.16
CA ASP A 41 -4.92 -10.75 -9.96
C ASP A 41 -4.82 -9.28 -10.41
N PRO A 42 -5.38 -8.32 -9.64
CA PRO A 42 -5.37 -6.90 -10.00
C PRO A 42 -3.97 -6.31 -9.96
N LEU A 43 -3.61 -5.45 -10.93
CA LEU A 43 -2.37 -4.67 -10.86
C LEU A 43 -2.29 -3.94 -9.52
N ILE A 44 -1.13 -4.00 -8.84
CA ILE A 44 -0.92 -3.30 -7.58
C ILE A 44 -0.04 -2.06 -7.78
N PHE A 45 -0.61 -0.89 -7.55
CA PHE A 45 0.14 0.36 -7.40
C PHE A 45 0.71 0.42 -5.99
N THR A 46 2.03 0.50 -5.84
CA THR A 46 2.65 0.60 -4.51
C THR A 46 3.26 1.97 -4.29
N GLU A 47 2.94 2.60 -3.16
CA GLU A 47 3.59 3.83 -2.70
C GLU A 47 4.42 3.58 -1.45
N MET A 48 5.63 4.14 -1.41
CA MET A 48 6.51 4.10 -0.25
C MET A 48 6.71 5.49 0.34
N MET A 49 6.59 5.54 1.66
CA MET A 49 6.72 6.73 2.50
C MET A 49 7.83 6.50 3.52
N THR A 50 8.74 7.46 3.65
CA THR A 50 9.75 7.49 4.71
C THR A 50 9.38 8.51 5.78
N LEU A 51 9.60 8.17 7.05
CA LEU A 51 9.39 9.12 8.15
C LEU A 51 10.58 10.07 8.22
N ASP A 52 10.32 11.34 7.97
CA ASP A 52 11.26 12.43 8.17
C ASP A 52 11.08 13.04 9.55
N HIS A 53 12.19 13.24 10.28
CA HIS A 53 12.19 13.98 11.53
C HIS A 53 12.66 15.37 11.19
N ASP A 54 11.80 16.37 11.38
CA ASP A 54 12.20 17.75 11.15
C ASP A 54 13.40 18.08 12.06
N HIS A 55 14.58 18.28 11.45
CA HIS A 55 15.77 18.76 12.13
C HIS A 55 15.62 20.25 12.54
N GLY A 56 14.56 20.91 12.07
CA GLY A 56 14.19 22.31 12.33
C GLY A 56 13.30 22.55 13.55
N GLY A 57 13.58 21.92 14.69
CA GLY A 57 13.19 22.44 16.01
C GLY A 57 11.73 22.30 16.48
N ASP A 58 10.73 22.03 15.63
CA ASP A 58 9.32 21.89 16.06
C ASP A 58 8.95 20.45 16.49
N GLY A 59 9.87 19.49 16.32
CA GLY A 59 9.76 18.11 16.83
C GLY A 59 8.64 17.26 16.19
N LYS A 60 7.96 17.74 15.15
CA LYS A 60 6.87 17.03 14.48
C LYS A 60 7.41 16.11 13.39
N SER A 61 7.18 14.81 13.54
CA SER A 61 7.48 13.83 12.50
C SER A 61 6.50 13.94 11.34
N MET A 62 6.98 13.89 10.10
CA MET A 62 6.16 13.90 8.89
C MET A 62 6.56 12.76 7.96
N TRP A 63 5.59 12.12 7.33
CA TRP A 63 5.87 11.12 6.29
C TRP A 63 6.09 11.83 4.96
N LYS A 64 7.16 11.52 4.25
CA LYS A 64 7.43 12.00 2.90
C LYS A 64 7.41 10.85 1.92
N GLN A 65 6.76 11.03 0.78
CA GLN A 65 6.82 10.06 -0.31
C GLN A 65 8.27 9.95 -0.79
N SER A 66 8.77 8.72 -0.88
CA SER A 66 10.15 8.43 -1.27
C SER A 66 10.25 7.61 -2.55
N GLY A 67 9.23 6.81 -2.88
CA GLY A 67 9.18 6.06 -4.12
C GLY A 67 7.84 5.42 -4.40
N ARG A 68 7.72 4.80 -5.58
CA ARG A 68 6.52 4.07 -6.01
C ARG A 68 6.84 2.98 -7.02
N TRP A 69 5.92 2.03 -7.17
CA TRP A 69 5.97 0.96 -8.16
C TRP A 69 4.69 0.91 -8.98
N ILE A 70 4.87 0.88 -10.30
CA ILE A 70 3.85 0.50 -11.28
C ILE A 70 4.53 -0.40 -12.30
N LYS A 71 4.66 -1.69 -11.95
CA LYS A 71 5.58 -2.67 -12.58
C LYS A 71 7.07 -2.33 -12.42
N TYR A 72 7.43 -1.07 -12.66
CA TYR A 72 8.75 -0.48 -12.50
C TYR A 72 8.78 0.45 -11.29
N GLU A 73 9.96 0.57 -10.69
CA GLU A 73 10.24 1.47 -9.58
C GLU A 73 10.55 2.89 -10.07
N GLN A 74 10.11 3.87 -9.28
CA GLN A 74 10.49 5.28 -9.42
C GLN A 74 10.75 5.86 -8.03
N ASP A 75 11.86 6.58 -7.89
CA ASP A 75 12.22 7.28 -6.65
C ASP A 75 11.83 8.76 -6.76
N VAL A 76 11.59 9.39 -5.62
CA VAL A 76 11.46 10.85 -5.54
C VAL A 76 12.86 11.47 -5.51
N GLU A 77 13.14 12.40 -6.42
CA GLU A 77 14.44 13.03 -6.59
C GLU A 77 14.36 14.56 -6.67
N GLY A 78 15.54 15.20 -6.72
CA GLY A 78 15.66 16.63 -7.01
C GLY A 78 15.14 17.51 -5.88
N ALA A 79 15.37 17.11 -4.63
CA ALA A 79 14.80 17.79 -3.45
C ALA A 79 13.27 17.86 -3.51
N PHE A 80 12.62 16.72 -3.76
CA PHE A 80 11.16 16.59 -3.77
C PHE A 80 10.48 17.37 -4.91
N THR A 81 11.05 17.29 -6.12
CA THR A 81 10.54 18.04 -7.29
C THR A 81 10.06 17.16 -8.43
N ARG A 82 10.53 15.91 -8.51
CA ARG A 82 10.23 15.00 -9.61
C ARG A 82 10.38 13.54 -9.20
N PHE A 83 9.76 12.65 -9.97
CA PHE A 83 10.10 11.24 -9.96
C PHE A 83 11.29 10.95 -10.89
N SER A 84 12.08 9.94 -10.55
CA SER A 84 13.10 9.38 -11.43
C SER A 84 12.48 8.69 -12.66
N LYS A 85 13.32 8.35 -13.65
CA LYS A 85 12.87 7.52 -14.77
C LYS A 85 12.51 6.12 -14.25
N PRO A 86 11.45 5.47 -14.75
CA PRO A 86 11.09 4.12 -14.32
C PRO A 86 12.21 3.12 -14.61
N TYR A 87 12.51 2.26 -13.63
CA TYR A 87 13.55 1.23 -13.75
C TYR A 87 13.14 -0.08 -13.07
N ILE A 88 13.85 -1.17 -13.40
CA ILE A 88 13.62 -2.48 -12.77
C ILE A 88 14.29 -2.48 -11.39
N THR A 89 13.53 -2.80 -10.34
CA THR A 89 14.09 -2.87 -8.99
C THR A 89 15.20 -3.90 -8.90
N LEU A 90 16.36 -3.48 -8.41
CA LEU A 90 17.48 -4.36 -8.07
C LEU A 90 17.49 -4.58 -6.56
N LEU A 91 17.13 -5.80 -6.15
CA LEU A 91 17.02 -6.16 -4.74
C LEU A 91 18.34 -6.71 -4.19
N HIS A 92 18.72 -6.25 -3.01
CA HIS A 92 19.83 -6.82 -2.26
C HIS A 92 19.40 -8.09 -1.51
N MET A 93 20.26 -9.11 -1.52
CA MET A 93 20.01 -10.38 -0.81
C MET A 93 19.69 -10.18 0.68
N GLN A 94 20.39 -9.26 1.34
CA GLN A 94 20.13 -8.94 2.75
C GLN A 94 18.73 -8.33 2.94
N GLY A 95 18.30 -7.43 2.05
CA GLY A 95 16.94 -6.85 2.07
C GLY A 95 15.87 -7.93 1.93
N MET A 96 16.05 -8.87 1.01
CA MET A 96 15.15 -10.02 0.84
C MET A 96 15.09 -10.95 2.06
N MET A 97 16.25 -11.28 2.64
CA MET A 97 16.29 -12.11 3.85
C MET A 97 15.61 -11.43 5.03
N GLN A 98 15.79 -10.12 5.19
CA GLN A 98 15.15 -9.37 6.28
C GLN A 98 13.66 -9.12 6.03
N ALA A 99 13.24 -8.86 4.80
CA ALA A 99 11.82 -8.79 4.44
C ALA A 99 11.09 -10.12 4.75
N LYS A 100 11.71 -11.26 4.43
CA LYS A 100 11.23 -12.59 4.85
C LYS A 100 11.13 -12.70 6.37
N ASN A 101 12.10 -12.17 7.13
CA ASN A 101 12.06 -12.18 8.59
C ASN A 101 10.92 -11.32 9.13
N CYS A 102 10.64 -10.15 8.53
CA CYS A 102 9.48 -9.32 8.87
C CYS A 102 8.17 -10.10 8.70
N LEU A 103 8.01 -10.84 7.60
CA LEU A 103 6.82 -11.67 7.39
C LEU A 103 6.73 -12.87 8.35
N LYS A 104 7.88 -13.46 8.73
CA LYS A 104 7.92 -14.64 9.60
C LYS A 104 7.72 -14.31 11.08
N LYS A 105 8.28 -13.19 11.55
CA LYS A 105 8.35 -12.83 12.98
C LYS A 105 7.50 -11.61 13.33
N GLY A 106 7.19 -10.77 12.35
CA GLY A 106 6.36 -9.58 12.52
C GLY A 106 4.89 -9.92 12.74
N VAL A 107 4.09 -8.86 12.84
CA VAL A 107 2.64 -8.96 12.85
C VAL A 107 2.15 -9.17 11.42
N VAL A 108 1.23 -10.12 11.23
CA VAL A 108 0.56 -10.35 9.96
C VAL A 108 -0.93 -10.38 10.27
N LEU A 109 -1.66 -9.40 9.75
CA LEU A 109 -3.11 -9.28 9.87
C LEU A 109 -3.72 -9.50 8.49
N LEU A 110 -4.52 -10.55 8.36
CA LEU A 110 -5.20 -10.89 7.11
C LEU A 110 -6.70 -10.68 7.26
N ASP A 111 -7.34 -10.22 6.19
CA ASP A 111 -8.78 -9.97 6.09
C ASP A 111 -9.32 -9.01 7.16
N VAL A 112 -8.55 -7.96 7.41
CA VAL A 112 -8.91 -6.83 8.27
C VAL A 112 -10.18 -6.15 7.72
N LEU A 113 -11.15 -5.88 8.61
CA LEU A 113 -12.49 -5.37 8.26
C LEU A 113 -12.59 -3.84 8.36
N GLU A 114 -11.59 -3.23 8.98
CA GLU A 114 -11.46 -1.81 9.25
C GLU A 114 -11.35 -1.02 7.95
N THR A 115 -12.08 0.10 7.88
CA THR A 115 -12.24 0.88 6.64
C THR A 115 -11.42 2.17 6.63
N GLY A 116 -11.08 2.70 7.81
CA GLY A 116 -10.30 3.93 7.97
C GLY A 116 -8.84 3.64 8.29
N PHE A 117 -7.93 4.48 7.78
CA PHE A 117 -6.50 4.35 8.07
C PHE A 117 -6.20 4.41 9.57
N GLU A 118 -6.94 5.24 10.32
CA GLU A 118 -6.79 5.33 11.77
C GLU A 118 -7.16 4.04 12.49
N ASP A 119 -8.30 3.43 12.13
CA ASP A 119 -8.74 2.17 12.72
C ASP A 119 -7.77 1.03 12.40
N ILE A 120 -7.27 0.98 11.16
CA ILE A 120 -6.25 0.01 10.75
C ILE A 120 -4.96 0.20 11.55
N ALA A 121 -4.50 1.44 11.73
CA ALA A 121 -3.31 1.74 12.54
C ALA A 121 -3.50 1.32 14.00
N ARG A 122 -4.68 1.60 14.59
CA ARG A 122 -5.03 1.16 15.94
C ARG A 122 -5.06 -0.36 16.06
N ALA A 123 -5.58 -1.08 15.08
CA ALA A 123 -5.59 -2.54 15.06
C ALA A 123 -4.17 -3.13 15.06
N VAL A 124 -3.26 -2.56 14.25
CA VAL A 124 -1.84 -2.98 14.25
C VAL A 124 -1.17 -2.71 15.59
N VAL A 125 -1.32 -1.51 16.13
CA VAL A 125 -0.69 -1.13 17.42
C VAL A 125 -1.22 -1.98 18.57
N LYS A 126 -2.52 -2.29 18.56
CA LYS A 126 -3.14 -3.20 19.52
C LYS A 126 -2.51 -4.59 19.45
N GLU A 127 -2.32 -5.15 18.25
CA GLU A 127 -1.68 -6.46 18.07
C GLU A 127 -0.21 -6.45 18.53
N TRP A 128 0.55 -5.37 18.24
CA TRP A 128 1.90 -5.20 18.79
C TRP A 128 1.91 -5.18 20.32
N GLY A 129 0.94 -4.50 20.95
CA GLY A 129 0.77 -4.51 22.41
C GLY A 129 0.43 -5.89 22.97
N GLN A 130 -0.49 -6.62 22.33
CA GLN A 130 -0.89 -7.97 22.75
C GLN A 130 0.26 -8.99 22.69
N ARG A 131 1.16 -8.84 21.71
CA ARG A 131 2.38 -9.65 21.59
C ARG A 131 3.53 -9.19 22.52
N GLY A 132 3.30 -8.18 23.35
CA GLY A 132 4.33 -7.59 24.20
C GLY A 132 5.47 -6.97 23.40
N LEU A 133 5.21 -6.50 22.18
CA LEU A 133 6.22 -5.79 21.38
C LEU A 133 6.39 -4.34 21.82
N VAL A 134 5.33 -3.75 22.38
CA VAL A 134 5.30 -2.39 22.91
C VAL A 134 4.53 -2.36 24.23
N ASN A 135 4.89 -1.44 25.12
CA ASN A 135 4.08 -1.10 26.31
C ASN A 135 3.04 -0.01 25.96
N SER A 136 2.14 0.33 26.89
CA SER A 136 1.08 1.32 26.64
C SER A 136 1.60 2.69 26.21
N VAL A 137 2.67 3.18 26.85
CA VAL A 137 3.25 4.50 26.55
C VAL A 137 3.87 4.51 25.15
N VAL A 138 4.63 3.48 24.79
CA VAL A 138 5.26 3.34 23.47
C VAL A 138 4.20 3.12 22.40
N ALA A 139 3.13 2.37 22.69
CA ALA A 139 2.02 2.15 21.77
C ALA A 139 1.35 3.47 21.36
N ASP A 140 1.11 4.37 22.30
CA ASP A 140 0.54 5.69 22.00
C ASP A 140 1.47 6.52 21.11
N ILE A 141 2.77 6.55 21.40
CA ILE A 141 3.76 7.26 20.58
C ILE A 141 3.79 6.69 19.16
N VAL A 142 3.88 5.37 19.03
CA VAL A 142 3.90 4.68 17.73
C VAL A 142 2.63 4.96 16.93
N LEU A 143 1.46 4.95 17.57
CA LEU A 143 0.20 5.27 16.91
C LEU A 143 0.22 6.72 16.38
N GLN A 144 0.61 7.69 17.21
CA GLN A 144 0.73 9.08 16.78
C GLN A 144 1.70 9.24 15.62
N THR A 145 2.83 8.52 15.64
CA THR A 145 3.79 8.52 14.54
C THR A 145 3.20 7.97 13.24
N ILE A 146 2.44 6.86 13.28
CA ILE A 146 1.80 6.30 12.07
C ILE A 146 0.78 7.29 11.48
N LEU A 147 0.05 8.00 12.35
CA LEU A 147 -0.98 8.98 12.01
C LEU A 147 -0.42 10.36 11.65
N SER A 148 0.89 10.58 11.76
CA SER A 148 1.54 11.82 11.34
C SER A 148 1.15 12.22 9.90
N PRO A 149 1.14 13.53 9.60
CA PRO A 149 0.84 14.05 8.26
C PRO A 149 1.70 13.39 7.17
N LYS A 150 1.09 13.20 6.00
CA LYS A 150 1.70 12.58 4.83
C LYS A 150 1.87 13.62 3.73
N HIS A 151 3.10 13.79 3.26
CA HIS A 151 3.47 14.72 2.22
C HIS A 151 3.83 13.96 0.95
N HIS A 152 2.98 14.10 -0.05
CA HIS A 152 3.07 13.41 -1.33
C HIS A 152 3.63 14.34 -2.40
N LEU A 153 4.42 13.79 -3.32
CA LEU A 153 5.00 14.56 -4.40
C LEU A 153 3.89 14.96 -5.37
N GLY A 154 3.66 16.27 -5.50
CA GLY A 154 2.57 16.80 -6.32
C GLY A 154 1.32 17.22 -5.54
N ALA A 155 1.26 16.93 -4.24
CA ALA A 155 0.14 17.34 -3.39
C ALA A 155 0.28 18.80 -2.95
N VAL A 156 -0.82 19.54 -3.03
CA VAL A 156 -0.94 20.88 -2.44
C VAL A 156 -2.00 20.82 -1.34
N PRO A 157 -1.66 21.21 -0.09
CA PRO A 157 -2.63 21.19 1.00
C PRO A 157 -3.92 21.96 0.65
N GLY A 158 -5.07 21.29 0.78
CA GLY A 158 -6.38 21.88 0.49
C GLY A 158 -6.79 21.85 -0.99
N GLU A 159 -5.93 21.42 -1.90
CA GLU A 159 -6.26 21.24 -3.31
C GLU A 159 -6.42 19.76 -3.65
N ASN A 160 -7.43 19.45 -4.47
CA ASN A 160 -7.69 18.10 -4.95
C ASN A 160 -7.80 18.13 -6.48
N TYR A 161 -6.75 17.64 -7.15
CA TYR A 161 -6.65 17.59 -8.61
C TYR A 161 -7.36 16.39 -9.26
N PHE A 162 -7.91 15.48 -8.45
CA PHE A 162 -8.65 14.28 -8.88
C PHE A 162 -10.15 14.35 -8.55
N GLY A 163 -10.57 15.30 -7.71
CA GLY A 163 -11.96 15.45 -7.27
C GLY A 163 -12.74 16.57 -7.97
N LYS A 164 -12.06 17.50 -8.64
CA LYS A 164 -12.68 18.66 -9.32
C LYS A 164 -12.86 18.48 -10.82
N THR A 165 -12.00 17.70 -11.46
CA THR A 165 -12.14 17.32 -12.86
C THR A 165 -13.20 16.23 -12.95
N GLY A 166 -14.08 16.30 -13.95
CA GLY A 166 -14.94 15.19 -14.39
C GLY A 166 -14.13 14.02 -14.96
N GLY A 167 -12.99 13.72 -14.32
CA GLY A 167 -12.02 12.75 -14.77
C GLY A 167 -12.60 11.34 -14.68
N HIS A 168 -12.08 10.52 -15.58
CA HIS A 168 -12.32 9.11 -15.80
C HIS A 168 -12.34 8.20 -14.55
N VAL A 169 -11.88 8.69 -13.39
CA VAL A 169 -11.54 7.85 -12.23
C VAL A 169 -11.99 8.48 -10.90
N ARG A 170 -13.27 8.30 -10.53
CA ARG A 170 -13.76 8.66 -9.19
C ARG A 170 -13.84 7.43 -8.31
N LEU A 171 -13.15 7.45 -7.16
CA LEU A 171 -13.33 6.41 -6.15
C LEU A 171 -14.64 6.59 -5.37
N VAL A 172 -15.49 5.58 -5.46
CA VAL A 172 -16.74 5.45 -4.71
C VAL A 172 -16.70 4.22 -3.81
N ARG A 173 -17.57 4.19 -2.81
CA ARG A 173 -17.73 3.02 -1.94
C ARG A 173 -18.89 2.20 -2.49
N GLY A 174 -18.63 0.95 -2.84
CA GLY A 174 -19.62 -0.03 -3.28
C GLY A 174 -20.48 -0.54 -2.13
N GLU A 175 -21.52 -1.30 -2.48
CA GLU A 175 -22.50 -1.86 -1.52
C GLU A 175 -21.86 -2.83 -0.51
N ASN A 176 -20.83 -3.56 -0.94
CA ASN A 176 -20.03 -4.46 -0.10
C ASN A 176 -18.99 -3.71 0.77
N GLY A 177 -18.97 -2.38 0.72
CA GLY A 177 -18.00 -1.54 1.44
C GLY A 177 -16.63 -1.43 0.77
N ALA A 178 -16.39 -2.10 -0.36
CA ALA A 178 -15.16 -2.00 -1.14
C ALA A 178 -15.09 -0.66 -1.88
N ALA A 179 -13.88 -0.15 -2.10
CA ALA A 179 -13.65 0.99 -2.98
C ALA A 179 -13.61 0.52 -4.43
N MET A 180 -14.38 1.21 -5.28
CA MET A 180 -14.49 0.90 -6.72
C MET A 180 -14.33 2.18 -7.52
N TYR A 181 -13.87 2.05 -8.76
CA TYR A 181 -13.87 3.16 -9.71
C TYR A 181 -15.27 3.31 -10.29
N ALA A 182 -15.82 4.52 -10.23
CA ALA A 182 -17.02 4.88 -10.97
C ALA A 182 -16.63 5.30 -12.38
N GLU A 183 -17.23 4.66 -13.38
CA GLU A 183 -17.14 5.07 -14.78
C GLU A 183 -17.90 6.38 -14.97
N ASN A 184 -17.23 7.39 -15.54
CA ASN A 184 -17.87 8.61 -16.00
C ASN A 184 -17.90 8.57 -17.52
N GLU A 185 -19.10 8.61 -18.12
CA GLU A 185 -19.30 8.63 -19.58
C GLU A 185 -18.87 9.96 -20.24
N ASN A 186 -18.72 11.02 -19.44
CA ASN A 186 -18.29 12.32 -19.91
C ASN A 186 -16.76 12.41 -19.91
N GLU A 187 -16.15 12.02 -21.03
CA GLU A 187 -14.72 12.22 -21.31
C GLU A 187 -14.41 13.70 -21.59
N GLU A 188 -14.72 14.60 -20.66
CA GLU A 188 -14.19 15.96 -20.75
C GLU A 188 -12.71 15.90 -20.36
N GLU A 189 -11.82 16.12 -21.33
CA GLU A 189 -10.42 16.36 -21.04
C GLU A 189 -10.33 17.54 -20.07
N GLY A 190 -10.05 17.25 -18.80
CA GLY A 190 -9.83 18.29 -17.80
C GLY A 190 -8.75 19.24 -18.29
N ASP A 191 -9.14 20.50 -18.53
CA ASP A 191 -8.23 21.52 -19.00
C ASP A 191 -7.17 21.79 -17.92
N ASP A 192 -5.89 21.75 -18.31
CA ASP A 192 -4.75 22.09 -17.46
C ASP A 192 -4.71 23.59 -17.10
N GLN A 193 -5.73 24.38 -17.47
CA GLN A 193 -5.98 25.73 -16.95
C GLN A 193 -5.89 25.79 -15.42
N ASP A 194 -6.43 24.78 -14.73
CA ASP A 194 -6.37 24.69 -13.28
C ASP A 194 -4.95 24.48 -12.74
N LEU A 195 -3.97 24.13 -13.58
CA LEU A 195 -2.58 24.00 -13.18
C LEU A 195 -1.75 25.24 -13.47
N LEU A 196 -2.23 26.19 -14.29
CA LEU A 196 -1.42 27.32 -14.77
C LEU A 196 -0.82 28.18 -13.64
N HIS A 197 -1.52 28.28 -12.51
CA HIS A 197 -1.09 29.07 -11.34
C HIS A 197 0.03 28.40 -10.52
N HIS A 198 0.26 27.10 -10.70
CA HIS A 198 1.33 26.37 -10.01
C HIS A 198 2.68 26.56 -10.72
N PRO A 199 3.81 26.60 -10.00
CA PRO A 199 5.12 26.65 -10.62
C PRO A 199 5.51 25.30 -11.26
N GLN A 200 6.43 25.33 -12.21
CA GLN A 200 7.26 24.15 -12.49
C GLN A 200 8.25 23.97 -11.33
N PRO A 201 8.49 22.76 -10.83
CA PRO A 201 8.16 21.45 -11.43
C PRO A 201 6.85 20.80 -10.95
N LEU A 202 6.15 21.42 -9.99
CA LEU A 202 4.92 20.89 -9.39
C LEU A 202 3.85 20.54 -10.43
N ARG A 203 3.62 21.43 -11.41
CA ARG A 203 2.70 21.18 -12.53
C ARG A 203 3.01 19.88 -13.28
N ASP A 204 4.28 19.59 -13.52
CA ASP A 204 4.69 18.44 -14.33
C ASP A 204 4.41 17.13 -13.59
N VAL A 205 4.58 17.13 -12.27
CA VAL A 205 4.21 15.99 -11.40
C VAL A 205 2.71 15.75 -11.44
N ILE A 206 1.89 16.78 -11.26
CA ILE A 206 0.42 16.64 -11.26
C ILE A 206 -0.06 16.09 -12.61
N LYS A 207 0.48 16.61 -13.73
CA LYS A 207 0.20 16.10 -15.08
C LYS A 207 0.65 14.64 -15.24
N ALA A 208 1.82 14.26 -14.73
CA ALA A 208 2.29 12.88 -14.79
C ALA A 208 1.37 11.94 -14.00
N ASN A 209 0.93 12.35 -12.81
CA ASN A 209 -0.01 11.59 -11.98
C ASN A 209 -1.38 11.42 -12.68
N ARG A 210 -1.92 12.48 -13.30
CA ARG A 210 -3.12 12.39 -14.16
C ARG A 210 -2.96 11.37 -15.29
N ARG A 211 -1.82 11.39 -16.00
CA ARG A 211 -1.53 10.45 -17.10
C ARG A 211 -1.43 9.00 -16.62
N ILE A 212 -0.88 8.76 -15.44
CA ILE A 212 -0.80 7.43 -14.83
C ILE A 212 -2.21 6.92 -14.53
N MET A 213 -3.05 7.71 -13.87
CA MET A 213 -4.43 7.31 -13.54
C MET A 213 -5.25 6.94 -14.77
N LYS A 214 -5.08 7.66 -15.88
CA LYS A 214 -5.73 7.32 -17.17
C LYS A 214 -5.26 5.99 -17.78
N LYS A 215 -4.10 5.46 -17.36
CA LYS A 215 -3.50 4.23 -17.91
C LYS A 215 -3.67 3.01 -17.00
N LEU A 216 -4.05 3.21 -15.74
CA LEU A 216 -4.24 2.11 -14.81
C LEU A 216 -5.52 1.34 -15.16
N PRO A 217 -5.49 0.00 -15.18
CA PRO A 217 -6.68 -0.84 -15.28
C PRO A 217 -7.71 -0.50 -14.20
N SER A 218 -9.00 -0.66 -14.51
CA SER A 218 -10.11 -0.40 -13.57
C SER A 218 -10.18 -1.38 -12.40
N ASN A 219 -9.45 -2.50 -12.43
CA ASN A 219 -9.33 -3.38 -11.26
C ASN A 219 -8.08 -3.07 -10.42
N THR A 220 -7.30 -2.03 -10.74
CA THR A 220 -6.06 -1.70 -10.02
C THR A 220 -6.34 -1.44 -8.54
N GLU A 221 -5.67 -2.20 -7.68
CA GLU A 221 -5.61 -1.95 -6.24
C GLU A 221 -4.26 -1.34 -5.86
N GLY A 222 -4.11 -0.98 -4.60
CA GLY A 222 -2.98 -0.24 -4.08
C GLY A 222 -2.36 -0.90 -2.86
N ALA A 223 -1.07 -0.65 -2.69
CA ALA A 223 -0.33 -0.98 -1.49
C ALA A 223 0.41 0.24 -0.96
N ALA A 224 0.55 0.30 0.36
CA ALA A 224 1.28 1.37 1.00
C ALA A 224 2.35 0.84 1.95
N ILE A 225 3.54 1.42 1.84
CA ILE A 225 4.71 1.05 2.60
C ILE A 225 5.14 2.25 3.43
N LEU A 226 5.02 2.15 4.75
CA LEU A 226 5.51 3.20 5.66
C LEU A 226 6.71 2.66 6.41
N THR A 227 7.83 3.33 6.24
CA THR A 227 9.10 2.92 6.83
C THR A 227 9.78 4.09 7.54
N GLY A 228 10.13 3.95 8.81
CA GLY A 228 10.57 5.10 9.61
C GLY A 228 11.36 4.73 10.85
N CYS A 229 12.11 5.70 11.37
CA CYS A 229 12.80 5.56 12.65
C CYS A 229 11.91 6.08 13.79
N VAL A 230 11.86 5.42 14.94
CA VAL A 230 11.12 5.89 16.12
C VAL A 230 12.02 5.72 17.33
N ALA A 231 12.45 6.83 17.92
CA ALA A 231 13.54 6.84 18.91
C ALA A 231 13.23 6.07 20.21
N CYS A 232 11.95 5.93 20.57
CA CYS A 232 11.55 5.20 21.78
C CYS A 232 11.47 3.67 21.60
N LEU A 233 11.75 3.15 20.40
CA LEU A 233 11.79 1.71 20.16
C LEU A 233 13.13 1.11 20.57
N ASP A 234 13.08 -0.04 21.23
CA ASP A 234 14.22 -0.88 21.58
C ASP A 234 14.56 -1.91 20.48
N ARG A 235 13.58 -2.24 19.63
CA ARG A 235 13.70 -3.20 18.53
C ARG A 235 12.80 -2.80 17.34
N PRO A 236 13.08 -3.31 16.13
CA PRO A 236 12.22 -3.08 14.98
C PRO A 236 10.83 -3.70 15.15
N LEU A 237 9.80 -2.95 14.76
CA LEU A 237 8.42 -3.39 14.62
C LEU A 237 8.11 -3.53 13.14
N SER A 238 7.53 -4.67 12.76
CA SER A 238 6.99 -4.85 11.42
C SER A 238 5.57 -5.38 11.48
N ALA A 239 4.74 -4.89 10.55
CA ALA A 239 3.40 -5.37 10.35
C ALA A 239 3.08 -5.43 8.86
N PHE A 240 2.51 -6.55 8.42
CA PHE A 240 1.88 -6.70 7.13
C PHE A 240 0.36 -6.81 7.32
N VAL A 241 -0.39 -6.01 6.58
CA VAL A 241 -1.85 -5.94 6.65
C VAL A 241 -2.43 -6.19 5.27
N ARG A 242 -3.35 -7.15 5.19
CA ARG A 242 -4.28 -7.32 4.07
C ARG A 242 -5.68 -6.97 4.54
N LEU A 243 -6.30 -6.01 3.88
CA LEU A 243 -7.71 -5.68 4.09
C LEU A 243 -8.58 -6.72 3.41
N ARG A 244 -9.74 -7.05 3.99
CA ARG A 244 -10.69 -8.01 3.42
C ARG A 244 -11.25 -7.54 2.08
N VAL A 245 -11.51 -6.24 1.97
CA VAL A 245 -11.90 -5.55 0.74
C VAL A 245 -11.07 -4.28 0.63
N ALA A 246 -10.67 -3.90 -0.59
CA ALA A 246 -9.85 -2.70 -0.78
C ALA A 246 -10.60 -1.44 -0.33
N GLN A 247 -9.91 -0.55 0.36
CA GLN A 247 -10.48 0.63 1.01
C GLN A 247 -10.05 1.93 0.34
N LYS A 248 -10.95 2.90 0.34
CA LYS A 248 -10.64 4.26 -0.13
C LYS A 248 -9.94 5.03 1.00
N LEU A 249 -8.61 4.99 1.01
CA LEU A 249 -7.77 5.74 1.96
C LEU A 249 -7.27 7.08 1.40
N TYR A 250 -7.56 7.38 0.12
CA TYR A 250 -7.33 8.68 -0.50
C TYR A 250 -8.09 9.81 0.24
N PRO A 251 -7.47 10.98 0.50
CA PRO A 251 -6.14 11.43 0.05
C PRO A 251 -4.99 11.15 1.02
N ILE A 252 -5.23 10.39 2.09
CA ILE A 252 -4.19 10.12 3.09
C ILE A 252 -3.09 9.26 2.47
N LEU A 253 -3.47 8.17 1.78
CA LEU A 253 -2.55 7.16 1.29
C LEU A 253 -3.19 6.33 0.16
N PRO A 254 -2.68 6.38 -1.09
CA PRO A 254 -1.75 7.36 -1.65
C PRO A 254 -2.45 8.69 -1.99
N ASP A 255 -1.70 9.71 -2.44
CA ASP A 255 -2.27 10.89 -3.11
C ASP A 255 -2.63 10.62 -4.59
N LEU A 256 -3.21 9.44 -4.81
CA LEU A 256 -3.87 9.03 -6.03
C LEU A 256 -5.17 8.33 -5.64
N PRO A 257 -6.24 8.46 -6.42
CA PRO A 257 -7.50 7.78 -6.13
C PRO A 257 -7.39 6.29 -6.48
N VAL A 258 -6.56 5.53 -5.76
CA VAL A 258 -6.39 4.07 -5.87
C VAL A 258 -6.90 3.36 -4.60
N PRO A 259 -7.73 2.30 -4.70
CA PRO A 259 -8.17 1.49 -3.55
C PRO A 259 -7.01 0.78 -2.86
N ILE A 260 -6.76 0.99 -1.57
CA ILE A 260 -5.70 0.29 -0.84
C ILE A 260 -6.17 -1.09 -0.38
N ARG A 261 -5.42 -2.13 -0.74
CA ARG A 261 -5.60 -3.52 -0.29
C ARG A 261 -4.56 -3.93 0.75
N PHE A 262 -3.32 -3.46 0.60
CA PHE A 262 -2.19 -3.88 1.42
C PHE A 262 -1.50 -2.71 2.11
N ILE A 263 -1.07 -2.93 3.34
CA ILE A 263 -0.24 -1.97 4.08
C ILE A 263 0.92 -2.72 4.73
N PHE A 264 2.13 -2.23 4.53
CA PHE A 264 3.32 -2.69 5.24
C PHE A 264 3.89 -1.55 6.09
N LEU A 265 4.12 -1.84 7.37
CA LEU A 265 4.71 -0.92 8.33
C LEU A 265 6.05 -1.50 8.78
N LEU A 266 7.10 -0.68 8.75
CA LEU A 266 8.42 -1.00 9.30
C LEU A 266 8.94 0.19 10.11
N LEU A 267 8.89 0.06 11.43
CA LEU A 267 9.41 1.07 12.36
C LEU A 267 10.65 0.53 13.04
N SER A 268 11.78 1.22 12.93
CA SER A 268 13.04 0.80 13.56
C SER A 268 13.53 1.81 14.59
N PRO A 269 14.38 1.40 15.54
CA PRO A 269 15.16 2.33 16.35
C PRO A 269 16.09 3.21 15.49
N THR A 270 16.61 4.29 16.08
CA THR A 270 17.40 5.34 15.38
C THR A 270 18.78 4.88 14.88
N GLU A 271 19.37 3.83 15.45
CA GLU A 271 20.75 3.45 15.15
C GLU A 271 20.90 2.73 13.81
N ASN A 272 21.83 3.13 12.94
CA ASN A 272 22.48 2.39 11.82
C ASN A 272 21.63 1.55 10.84
N TYR A 273 20.31 1.55 10.96
CA TYR A 273 19.40 0.74 10.14
C TYR A 273 18.90 1.46 8.91
N HIS A 274 19.29 2.71 8.62
CA HIS A 274 18.70 3.47 7.51
C HIS A 274 18.73 2.71 6.18
N ASN A 275 19.92 2.27 5.75
CA ASN A 275 20.09 1.56 4.48
C ASN A 275 19.42 0.18 4.50
N GLU A 276 19.42 -0.50 5.65
CA GLU A 276 18.77 -1.81 5.79
C GLU A 276 17.26 -1.67 5.73
N ARG A 277 16.71 -0.69 6.43
CA ARG A 277 15.28 -0.38 6.52
C ARG A 277 14.72 -0.01 5.15
N ASP A 278 15.40 0.87 4.42
CA ASP A 278 15.00 1.24 3.05
C ASP A 278 15.13 0.04 2.11
N SER A 279 16.18 -0.77 2.23
CA SER A 279 16.35 -2.00 1.45
C SER A 279 15.22 -3.01 1.70
N ILE A 280 14.77 -3.18 2.95
CA ILE A 280 13.61 -4.02 3.30
C ILE A 280 12.33 -3.45 2.71
N ALA A 281 12.10 -2.14 2.85
CA ALA A 281 10.89 -1.49 2.36
C ALA A 281 10.79 -1.57 0.83
N ARG A 282 11.88 -1.30 0.10
CA ARG A 282 11.97 -1.48 -1.36
C ARG A 282 11.74 -2.93 -1.77
N THR A 283 12.26 -3.88 -0.98
CA THR A 283 12.02 -5.31 -1.22
C THR A 283 10.55 -5.67 -1.08
N MET A 284 9.88 -5.20 -0.03
CA MET A 284 8.44 -5.40 0.12
C MET A 284 7.67 -4.71 -1.00
N GLY A 285 8.09 -3.52 -1.45
CA GLY A 285 7.51 -2.80 -2.57
C GLY A 285 7.54 -3.59 -3.86
N ALA A 286 8.73 -4.10 -4.20
CA ALA A 286 8.92 -4.96 -5.34
C ALA A 286 8.12 -6.28 -5.23
N PHE A 287 8.13 -6.95 -4.07
CA PHE A 287 7.39 -8.21 -3.89
C PHE A 287 5.87 -8.05 -4.03
N ILE A 288 5.33 -6.91 -3.58
CA ILE A 288 3.89 -6.62 -3.69
C ILE A 288 3.52 -6.18 -5.10
N ALA A 289 4.39 -5.41 -5.77
CA ALA A 289 4.17 -4.90 -7.12
C ALA A 289 4.47 -5.90 -8.25
N ASP A 290 5.19 -6.98 -7.96
CA ASP A 290 5.62 -7.97 -8.96
C ASP A 290 4.42 -8.63 -9.67
N GLU A 291 4.50 -8.68 -11.00
CA GLU A 291 3.51 -9.32 -11.87
C GLU A 291 3.69 -10.84 -11.92
N VAL A 292 4.86 -11.36 -11.57
CA VAL A 292 5.17 -12.80 -11.62
C VAL A 292 4.69 -13.50 -10.34
N GLY A 293 3.43 -13.25 -9.97
CA GLY A 293 2.47 -14.00 -9.15
C GLY A 293 2.86 -14.87 -7.93
N LEU A 294 4.13 -15.10 -7.59
CA LEU A 294 4.50 -16.06 -6.56
C LEU A 294 4.41 -15.45 -5.16
N PHE A 295 4.68 -14.14 -5.01
CA PHE A 295 4.57 -13.43 -3.74
C PHE A 295 3.25 -12.66 -3.64
N ARG A 296 2.85 -11.96 -4.70
CA ARG A 296 1.59 -11.19 -4.74
C ARG A 296 0.36 -12.05 -4.43
N LEU A 297 0.25 -13.24 -5.02
CA LEU A 297 -0.89 -14.11 -4.73
C LEU A 297 -0.78 -14.92 -3.44
N VAL A 298 0.41 -15.07 -2.84
CA VAL A 298 0.51 -15.57 -1.43
C VAL A 298 -0.10 -14.56 -0.46
N PHE A 299 -0.06 -13.27 -0.81
CA PHE A 299 -0.73 -12.24 -0.03
C PHE A 299 -2.21 -12.12 -0.37
N VAL A 300 -2.65 -12.39 -1.61
CA VAL A 300 -4.07 -12.33 -1.99
C VAL A 300 -4.87 -13.56 -1.53
N CYS A 301 -4.33 -14.77 -1.67
CA CYS A 301 -4.96 -16.05 -1.29
C CYS A 301 -4.81 -16.37 0.22
#